data_AF-A0A973RCV7-F1
#
_entry.id   AF-A0A973RCV7-F1
#
_cell.length_a   1.000
_cell.length_b   1.000
_cell.length_c   1.000
_cell.angle_alpha   90.00
_cell.angle_beta   90.00
_cell.angle_gamma   90.00
#
_symmetry.space_group_name_H-M   'P 1'
#
loop_
_entity.id
_entity.type
_entity.pdbx_description
1 polymer ?
#
loop_
_entity_poly.entity_id
_entity_poly.type
_entity_poly.pdbx_seq_one_letter_code
_entity_poly.pdbx_strand_id
1 'polypeptide(L)'
;MEGWVRRFVAARGYGFIDGDDGVKYFFHLDDVEGAELQEEDREGFGASPVRMVRNQRVSFRPAETHKGPRARSVRRGASPGRTTNARQKIYLDPDHFIMTRESSVRGYEVVRVLSQGCWGRARDPNEARDLLRDQARQLGGNAVVNLSLEKQTEQQGCSNYRYTVHKFYGDAVVVKRVAYSSDPHRIAASEAEMRRVHGLNTYYAVGLSASMSRPPFLKFAPILAWSLLRTFAAIAFALIVLAVRKTPFRPDATTS
;
A
#
# COMPACT_ATOMS: atom_id res chain seq x y z
N MET A 1 -41.42 -0.21 15.78
CA MET A 1 -40.83 -1.46 15.29
C MET A 1 -39.36 -1.21 15.00
N GLU A 2 -38.53 -2.25 15.03
CA GLU A 2 -37.10 -2.14 14.74
C GLU A 2 -36.71 -3.14 13.65
N GLY A 3 -35.56 -2.87 13.02
CA GLY A 3 -34.99 -3.75 12.02
C GLY A 3 -33.65 -3.26 11.50
N TRP A 4 -33.14 -3.95 10.49
CA TRP A 4 -31.82 -3.73 9.89
C TRP A 4 -31.93 -3.31 8.43
N VAL A 5 -31.21 -2.26 8.04
CA VAL A 5 -31.15 -1.84 6.63
C VAL A 5 -30.46 -2.91 5.80
N ARG A 6 -31.23 -3.64 4.99
CA ARG A 6 -30.73 -4.68 4.09
C ARG A 6 -29.95 -4.08 2.93
N ARG A 7 -30.53 -3.05 2.32
CA ARG A 7 -30.01 -2.36 1.13
C ARG A 7 -30.59 -0.96 1.04
N PHE A 8 -29.75 -0.01 0.64
CA PHE A 8 -30.16 1.34 0.31
C PHE A 8 -29.57 1.74 -1.05
N VAL A 9 -30.42 2.28 -1.93
CA VAL A 9 -30.04 2.74 -3.27
C VAL A 9 -30.13 4.27 -3.28
N ALA A 10 -29.03 4.92 -2.89
CA ALA A 10 -28.98 6.38 -2.75
C ALA A 10 -29.39 7.12 -4.05
N ALA A 11 -28.96 6.63 -5.22
CA ALA A 11 -29.31 7.22 -6.51
C ALA A 11 -30.82 7.23 -6.83
N ARG A 12 -31.60 6.36 -6.18
CA ARG A 12 -33.06 6.26 -6.36
C ARG A 12 -33.84 6.60 -5.10
N GLY A 13 -33.17 7.00 -4.02
CA GLY A 13 -33.82 7.44 -2.78
C GLY A 13 -34.65 6.37 -2.05
N TYR A 14 -34.45 5.07 -2.28
CA TYR A 14 -35.21 4.02 -1.60
C TYR A 14 -34.35 2.89 -1.06
N GLY A 15 -34.90 2.12 -0.13
CA GLY A 15 -34.26 0.95 0.43
C GLY A 15 -35.22 -0.07 1.01
N PHE A 16 -34.64 -1.12 1.60
CA PHE A 16 -35.35 -2.18 2.28
C PHE A 16 -34.77 -2.40 3.67
N ILE A 17 -35.66 -2.63 4.64
CA ILE A 17 -35.37 -2.98 6.03
C ILE A 17 -35.87 -4.41 6.25
N ASP A 18 -35.02 -5.26 6.81
CA ASP A 18 -35.45 -6.54 7.37
C ASP A 18 -35.89 -6.25 8.82
N GLY A 19 -37.21 -6.34 9.09
CA GLY A 19 -37.79 -6.13 10.41
C GLY A 19 -37.44 -7.26 11.37
N ASP A 20 -37.41 -6.96 12.68
CA ASP A 20 -37.15 -7.96 13.72
C ASP A 20 -38.26 -9.03 13.83
N ASP A 21 -39.42 -8.78 13.21
CA ASP A 21 -40.54 -9.71 13.05
C ASP A 21 -40.39 -10.67 11.86
N GLY A 22 -39.28 -10.56 11.10
CA GLY A 22 -39.03 -11.36 9.91
C GLY A 22 -39.70 -10.83 8.63
N VAL A 23 -40.41 -9.70 8.72
CA VAL A 23 -41.07 -9.06 7.57
C VAL A 23 -40.14 -8.05 6.91
N LYS A 24 -40.22 -7.95 5.59
CA LYS A 24 -39.43 -6.99 4.81
C LYS A 24 -40.23 -5.72 4.57
N TYR A 25 -39.67 -4.60 4.96
CA TYR A 25 -40.28 -3.30 4.82
C TYR A 25 -39.57 -2.48 3.75
N PHE A 26 -40.34 -1.91 2.82
CA PHE A 26 -39.86 -0.91 1.89
C PHE A 26 -39.82 0.47 2.57
N PHE A 27 -38.82 1.31 2.29
CA PHE A 27 -38.82 2.71 2.74
C PHE A 27 -38.31 3.65 1.65
N HIS A 28 -38.84 4.87 1.64
CA HIS A 28 -38.34 5.98 0.81
C HIS A 28 -37.53 6.96 1.67
N LEU A 29 -36.65 7.74 1.06
CA LEU A 29 -35.84 8.74 1.75
C LEU A 29 -36.71 9.79 2.45
N ASP A 30 -37.85 10.17 1.86
CA ASP A 30 -38.80 11.11 2.45
C ASP A 30 -39.46 10.59 3.73
N ASP A 31 -39.47 9.27 3.92
CA ASP A 31 -39.97 8.66 5.15
C ASP A 31 -38.91 8.62 6.26
N VAL A 32 -37.67 9.05 5.98
CA VAL A 32 -36.55 9.07 6.93
C VAL A 32 -36.53 10.39 7.67
N GLU A 33 -36.62 10.33 9.00
CA GLU A 33 -36.57 11.53 9.82
C GLU A 33 -35.18 12.20 9.75
N GLY A 34 -35.17 13.51 9.51
CA GLY A 34 -33.95 14.30 9.34
C GLY A 34 -33.25 14.12 7.99
N ALA A 35 -33.95 13.60 6.97
CA ALA A 35 -33.45 13.58 5.59
C ALA A 35 -33.47 14.96 4.91
N GLU A 36 -34.30 15.88 5.41
CA GLU A 36 -34.20 17.30 5.10
C GLU A 36 -32.95 17.86 5.80
N LEU A 37 -32.04 18.34 4.98
CA LEU A 37 -30.83 19.04 5.37
C LEU A 37 -31.21 20.20 6.32
N GLN A 38 -30.61 20.26 7.50
CA GLN A 38 -30.54 21.54 8.20
C GLN A 38 -29.69 22.46 7.32
N GLU A 39 -30.31 23.51 6.79
CA GLU A 39 -29.65 24.52 5.93
C GLU A 39 -28.55 25.32 6.67
N GLU A 40 -28.35 25.06 7.97
CA GLU A 40 -27.49 25.83 8.86
C GLU A 40 -26.03 25.32 8.94
N ASP A 41 -25.69 24.17 8.34
CA ASP A 41 -24.29 23.72 8.19
C ASP A 41 -23.62 24.34 6.93
N ARG A 42 -23.96 25.59 6.61
CA ARG A 42 -23.23 26.43 5.65
C ARG A 42 -22.04 27.06 6.38
N GLU A 43 -20.90 26.40 6.31
CA GLU A 43 -19.59 27.00 5.95
C GLU A 43 -18.48 25.95 6.07
N GLY A 44 -18.03 25.46 4.91
CA GLY A 44 -16.83 24.64 4.79
C GLY A 44 -17.09 23.13 4.88
N PHE A 45 -16.96 22.46 3.73
CA PHE A 45 -16.91 21.00 3.60
C PHE A 45 -18.27 20.26 3.51
N GLY A 46 -19.02 20.58 2.45
CA GLY A 46 -19.96 19.68 1.76
C GLY A 46 -20.82 18.78 2.65
N ALA A 47 -21.98 19.30 3.08
CA ALA A 47 -23.06 18.53 3.67
C ALA A 47 -23.34 17.27 2.81
N SER A 48 -22.92 16.10 3.31
CA SER A 48 -23.21 14.83 2.63
C SER A 48 -24.67 14.47 2.88
N PRO A 49 -25.45 14.13 1.83
CA PRO A 49 -26.85 13.76 1.99
C PRO A 49 -26.97 12.59 2.97
N VAL A 50 -28.03 12.59 3.75
CA VAL A 50 -28.32 11.53 4.73
C VAL A 50 -28.27 10.16 4.03
N ARG A 51 -27.24 9.38 4.36
CA ARG A 51 -26.99 8.08 3.75
C ARG A 51 -27.30 6.97 4.76
N MET A 52 -28.30 6.15 4.46
CA MET A 52 -28.52 4.90 5.19
C MET A 52 -27.38 3.93 4.86
N VAL A 53 -26.80 3.31 5.90
CA VAL A 53 -25.72 2.33 5.75
C VAL A 53 -26.30 0.92 5.81
N ARG A 54 -25.77 0.00 5.00
CA ARG A 54 -26.16 -1.41 5.09
C ARG A 54 -25.85 -1.95 6.49
N ASN A 55 -26.75 -2.78 7.03
CA ASN A 55 -26.73 -3.30 8.39
C ASN A 55 -26.77 -2.19 9.46
N GLN A 56 -27.35 -1.03 9.15
CA GLN A 56 -27.69 -0.05 10.17
C GLN A 56 -28.99 -0.44 10.86
N ARG A 57 -29.01 -0.38 12.19
CA ARG A 57 -30.23 -0.57 12.97
C ARG A 57 -31.10 0.68 12.87
N VAL A 58 -32.39 0.49 12.64
CA VAL A 58 -33.36 1.58 12.45
C VAL A 58 -34.63 1.26 13.22
N SER A 59 -35.29 2.30 13.72
CA SER A 59 -36.64 2.21 14.27
C SER A 59 -37.63 2.89 13.35
N PHE A 60 -38.80 2.30 13.15
CA PHE A 60 -39.79 2.77 12.19
C PHE A 60 -41.21 2.39 12.61
N ARG A 61 -42.20 3.00 11.95
CA ARG A 61 -43.61 2.65 12.04
C ARG A 61 -44.01 1.81 10.82
N PRO A 62 -44.45 0.56 11.00
CA PRO A 62 -44.95 -0.25 9.89
C PRO A 62 -46.28 0.34 9.39
N ALA A 63 -46.45 0.37 8.07
CA ALA A 63 -47.65 0.81 7.38
C ALA A 63 -47.93 -0.13 6.20
N GLU A 64 -49.18 -0.58 6.05
CA GLU A 64 -49.57 -1.37 4.90
C GLU A 64 -49.84 -0.46 3.70
N THR A 65 -49.33 -0.85 2.53
CA THR A 65 -49.58 -0.13 1.28
C THR A 65 -49.96 -1.12 0.18
N HIS A 66 -50.52 -0.62 -0.91
CA HIS A 66 -50.85 -1.42 -2.10
C HIS A 66 -49.62 -2.10 -2.74
N LYS A 67 -48.39 -1.74 -2.35
CA LYS A 67 -47.13 -2.36 -2.77
C LYS A 67 -46.50 -3.26 -1.70
N GLY A 68 -47.24 -3.56 -0.64
CA GLY A 68 -46.78 -4.35 0.51
C GLY A 68 -46.37 -3.50 1.72
N PRO A 69 -45.69 -4.13 2.71
CA PRO A 69 -45.30 -3.47 3.96
C PRO A 69 -44.30 -2.34 3.71
N ARG A 70 -44.62 -1.14 4.20
CA ARG A 70 -43.77 0.06 4.12
C ARG A 70 -43.39 0.52 5.53
N ALA A 71 -42.17 1.01 5.69
CA ALA A 71 -41.70 1.66 6.90
C ALA A 71 -41.85 3.18 6.75
N ARG A 72 -42.58 3.81 7.67
CA ARG A 72 -42.71 5.27 7.80
C ARG A 72 -41.99 5.79 9.04
N SER A 73 -41.63 7.07 9.03
CA SER A 73 -40.96 7.73 10.16
C SER A 73 -39.72 6.94 10.61
N VAL A 74 -38.87 6.60 9.63
CA VAL A 74 -37.67 5.81 9.85
C VAL A 74 -36.66 6.68 10.57
N ARG A 75 -36.46 6.39 11.85
CA ARG A 75 -35.42 6.97 12.67
C ARG A 75 -34.17 6.11 12.53
N ARG A 76 -33.07 6.78 12.19
CA ARG A 76 -31.75 6.17 12.24
C ARG A 76 -31.48 5.79 13.69
N GLY A 77 -31.33 4.49 13.97
CA GLY A 77 -30.67 4.07 15.19
C GLY A 77 -29.24 4.60 15.16
N ALA A 78 -28.61 4.71 16.33
CA ALA A 78 -27.24 5.17 16.43
C ALA A 78 -26.39 4.43 15.36
N SER A 79 -25.62 5.24 14.61
CA SER A 79 -24.80 4.78 13.49
C SER A 79 -23.99 3.55 13.91
N PRO A 80 -23.61 2.63 13.01
CA PRO A 80 -22.81 1.44 13.35
C PRO A 80 -21.47 1.72 14.07
N GLY A 81 -21.13 2.96 14.36
CA GLY A 81 -20.05 3.34 15.28
C GLY A 81 -20.45 3.49 16.77
N ARG A 82 -21.75 3.44 17.16
CA ARG A 82 -22.14 3.75 18.56
C ARG A 82 -23.43 3.08 19.07
N THR A 83 -23.69 1.83 18.72
CA THR A 83 -24.78 1.05 19.35
C THR A 83 -24.33 -0.35 19.72
N THR A 84 -24.63 -0.68 20.96
CA THR A 84 -24.11 -1.69 21.88
C THR A 84 -24.08 -3.16 21.44
N ASN A 85 -24.41 -3.54 20.20
CA ASN A 85 -24.45 -4.95 19.80
C ASN A 85 -24.08 -5.27 18.33
N ALA A 86 -23.69 -4.28 17.53
CA ALA A 86 -23.17 -4.58 16.18
C ALA A 86 -21.69 -4.94 16.27
N ARG A 87 -21.32 -6.13 15.79
CA ARG A 87 -19.90 -6.53 15.67
C ARG A 87 -19.19 -5.58 14.71
N GLN A 88 -18.32 -4.70 15.22
CA GLN A 88 -17.57 -3.75 14.43
C GLN A 88 -16.22 -4.33 13.99
N LYS A 89 -15.73 -3.87 12.84
CA LYS A 89 -14.44 -4.29 12.27
C LYS A 89 -13.32 -3.80 13.17
N ILE A 90 -12.47 -4.71 13.62
CA ILE A 90 -11.24 -4.43 14.35
C ILE A 90 -10.04 -4.97 13.57
N TYR A 91 -8.89 -4.37 13.81
CA TYR A 91 -7.62 -4.71 13.20
C TYR A 91 -6.68 -5.23 14.27
N LEU A 92 -6.15 -6.43 14.04
CA LEU A 92 -5.24 -7.10 14.96
C LEU A 92 -3.87 -7.21 14.32
N ASP A 93 -2.82 -7.08 15.12
CA ASP A 93 -1.46 -7.39 14.67
C ASP A 93 -1.27 -8.89 14.39
N PRO A 94 -0.39 -9.23 13.44
CA PRO A 94 0.05 -10.61 13.26
C PRO A 94 0.88 -11.06 14.47
N ASP A 95 0.76 -12.35 14.83
CA ASP A 95 1.50 -12.94 15.96
C ASP A 95 3.01 -13.08 15.66
N HIS A 96 3.38 -13.08 14.37
CA HIS A 96 4.77 -13.22 13.91
C HIS A 96 5.02 -12.35 12.68
N PHE A 97 6.31 -12.11 12.40
CA PHE A 97 6.72 -11.36 11.22
C PHE A 97 6.49 -12.17 9.95
N ILE A 98 5.76 -11.61 8.99
CA ILE A 98 5.37 -12.32 7.76
C ILE A 98 6.28 -11.89 6.60
N MET A 99 6.80 -12.85 5.84
CA MET A 99 7.52 -12.59 4.59
C MET A 99 6.86 -13.39 3.47
N THR A 100 6.40 -12.70 2.42
CA THR A 100 5.76 -13.35 1.27
C THR A 100 6.30 -12.81 -0.05
N ARG A 101 6.29 -13.67 -1.07
CA ARG A 101 6.60 -13.29 -2.46
C ARG A 101 5.45 -12.55 -3.12
N GLU A 102 4.24 -12.74 -2.60
CA GLU A 102 3.04 -12.13 -3.13
C GLU A 102 2.92 -10.67 -2.65
N SER A 103 2.14 -9.87 -3.37
CA SER A 103 1.81 -8.50 -2.96
C SER A 103 0.75 -8.43 -1.85
N SER A 104 0.11 -9.58 -1.56
CA SER A 104 -0.94 -9.72 -0.55
C SER A 104 -0.63 -10.87 0.39
N VAL A 105 -1.15 -10.81 1.61
CA VAL A 105 -0.98 -11.85 2.62
C VAL A 105 -2.35 -12.43 2.94
N ARG A 106 -2.54 -13.74 2.75
CA ARG A 106 -3.83 -14.40 2.97
C ARG A 106 -4.32 -14.19 4.41
N GLY A 107 -5.53 -13.66 4.55
CA GLY A 107 -6.15 -13.39 5.85
C GLY A 107 -5.70 -12.08 6.51
N TYR A 108 -4.85 -11.30 5.85
CA TYR A 108 -4.39 -10.00 6.31
C TYR A 108 -4.66 -8.94 5.26
N GLU A 109 -4.91 -7.72 5.72
CA GLU A 109 -5.06 -6.54 4.90
C GLU A 109 -3.78 -5.71 5.01
N VAL A 110 -3.20 -5.33 3.88
CA VAL A 110 -2.07 -4.39 3.83
C VAL A 110 -2.63 -3.01 4.14
N VAL A 111 -2.42 -2.54 5.37
CA VAL A 111 -2.91 -1.23 5.81
C VAL A 111 -2.02 -0.12 5.27
N ARG A 112 -0.71 -0.40 5.17
CA ARG A 112 0.26 0.61 4.76
C ARG A 112 1.53 -0.01 4.17
N VAL A 113 2.09 0.69 3.19
CA VAL A 113 3.46 0.48 2.71
C VAL A 113 4.37 1.55 3.33
N LEU A 114 5.43 1.11 4.00
CA LEU A 114 6.37 2.00 4.70
C LEU A 114 7.55 2.38 3.81
N SER A 115 8.10 1.38 3.12
CA SER A 115 9.21 1.57 2.20
C SER A 115 9.17 0.51 1.11
N GLN A 116 9.47 0.93 -0.11
CA GLN A 116 9.59 0.06 -1.25
C GLN A 116 11.07 -0.27 -1.50
N GLY A 117 11.36 -1.53 -1.83
CA GLY A 117 12.72 -1.94 -2.18
C GLY A 117 13.70 -2.02 -1.00
N CYS A 118 13.23 -2.38 0.20
CA CYS A 118 14.11 -2.82 1.29
C CYS A 118 14.94 -4.02 0.82
N TRP A 119 16.17 -4.15 1.30
CA TRP A 119 17.08 -5.19 0.83
C TRP A 119 18.01 -5.72 1.92
N GLY A 120 18.28 -7.02 1.87
CA GLY A 120 19.25 -7.69 2.72
C GLY A 120 20.26 -8.45 1.86
N ARG A 121 21.55 -8.35 2.20
CA ARG A 121 22.64 -8.91 1.40
C ARG A 121 23.63 -9.64 2.29
N ALA A 122 23.86 -10.92 2.03
CA ALA A 122 24.85 -11.72 2.72
C ALA A 122 25.36 -12.89 1.86
N ARG A 123 26.41 -13.56 2.34
CA ARG A 123 26.90 -14.81 1.72
C ARG A 123 25.98 -15.99 2.04
N ASP A 124 25.37 -15.99 3.21
CA ASP A 124 24.35 -16.97 3.58
C ASP A 124 22.94 -16.46 3.24
N PRO A 125 22.08 -17.28 2.61
CA PRO A 125 20.70 -16.88 2.29
C PRO A 125 19.85 -16.55 3.52
N ASN A 126 20.04 -17.26 4.65
CA ASN A 126 19.24 -17.03 5.85
C ASN A 126 19.65 -15.71 6.52
N GLU A 127 20.96 -15.43 6.58
CA GLU A 127 21.48 -14.15 7.05
C GLU A 127 20.97 -12.98 6.19
N ALA A 128 20.98 -13.12 4.85
CA ALA A 128 20.46 -12.09 3.96
C ALA A 128 18.96 -11.83 4.18
N ARG A 129 18.18 -12.88 4.46
CA ARG A 129 16.76 -12.77 4.79
C ARG A 129 16.54 -12.11 6.14
N ASP A 130 17.36 -12.43 7.14
CA ASP A 130 17.27 -11.86 8.47
C ASP A 130 17.64 -10.37 8.48
N LEU A 131 18.66 -9.96 7.71
CA LEU A 131 18.98 -8.54 7.49
C LEU A 131 17.80 -7.77 6.88
N LEU A 132 17.11 -8.35 5.89
CA LEU A 132 15.91 -7.73 5.31
C LEU A 132 14.78 -7.60 6.33
N ARG A 133 14.55 -8.64 7.16
CA ARG A 133 13.57 -8.61 8.23
C ARG A 133 13.88 -7.52 9.25
N ASP A 134 15.14 -7.39 9.65
CA ASP A 134 15.55 -6.43 10.66
C ASP A 134 15.47 -5.00 10.13
N GLN A 135 15.83 -4.78 8.86
CA GLN A 135 15.61 -3.50 8.19
C GLN A 135 14.13 -3.12 8.16
N ALA A 136 13.24 -4.05 7.78
CA ALA A 136 11.80 -3.80 7.76
C ALA A 136 11.24 -3.50 9.17
N ARG A 137 11.76 -4.18 10.21
CA ARG A 137 11.40 -3.90 11.61
C ARG A 137 11.85 -2.51 12.08
N GLN A 138 13.05 -2.08 11.69
CA GLN A 138 13.55 -0.74 12.02
C GLN A 138 12.67 0.37 11.43
N LEU A 139 12.05 0.11 10.28
CA LEU A 139 11.08 1.02 9.66
C LEU A 139 9.68 0.97 10.29
N GLY A 140 9.46 0.08 11.27
CA GLY A 140 8.16 -0.14 11.91
C GLY A 140 7.23 -1.09 11.14
N GLY A 141 7.77 -1.83 10.17
CA GLY A 141 7.04 -2.85 9.43
C GLY A 141 6.87 -4.13 10.24
N ASN A 142 5.73 -4.79 10.06
CA ASN A 142 5.45 -6.11 10.64
C ASN A 142 5.42 -7.23 9.58
N ALA A 143 5.54 -6.88 8.31
CA ALA A 143 5.68 -7.83 7.22
C ALA A 143 6.49 -7.26 6.04
N VAL A 144 6.99 -8.17 5.20
CA VAL A 144 7.59 -7.88 3.90
C VAL A 144 6.79 -8.59 2.81
N VAL A 145 6.36 -7.84 1.80
CA VAL A 145 5.67 -8.34 0.60
C VAL A 145 6.55 -8.19 -0.64
N ASN A 146 6.15 -8.80 -1.75
CA ASN A 146 6.91 -8.79 -3.01
C ASN A 146 8.36 -9.31 -2.87
N LEU A 147 8.56 -10.32 -2.02
CA LEU A 147 9.88 -10.88 -1.77
C LEU A 147 10.50 -11.45 -3.06
N SER A 148 11.67 -10.92 -3.43
CA SER A 148 12.49 -11.40 -4.54
C SER A 148 13.87 -11.80 -4.05
N LEU A 149 14.44 -12.85 -4.65
CA LEU A 149 15.82 -13.28 -4.40
C LEU A 149 16.64 -13.14 -5.68
N GLU A 150 17.73 -12.40 -5.58
CA GLU A 150 18.76 -12.32 -6.61
C GLU A 150 20.04 -12.97 -6.09
N LYS A 151 20.70 -13.72 -6.98
CA LYS A 151 22.02 -14.31 -6.71
C LYS A 151 23.03 -13.60 -7.59
N GLN A 152 24.09 -13.07 -6.98
CA GLN A 152 25.17 -12.41 -7.69
C GLN A 152 26.48 -13.11 -7.37
N THR A 153 27.33 -13.34 -8.37
CA THR A 153 28.69 -13.82 -8.16
C THR A 153 29.62 -12.63 -8.16
N GLU A 154 30.37 -12.46 -7.08
CA GLU A 154 31.34 -11.40 -6.93
C GLU A 154 32.76 -11.94 -6.81
N GLN A 155 33.73 -11.10 -7.14
CA GLN A 155 35.15 -11.37 -7.07
C GLN A 155 35.75 -10.46 -5.99
N GLN A 156 36.53 -11.04 -5.08
CA GLN A 156 37.12 -10.26 -3.98
C GLN A 156 38.39 -9.54 -4.44
N GLY A 157 38.29 -8.24 -4.72
CA GLY A 157 39.43 -7.42 -5.11
C GLY A 157 40.16 -7.95 -6.36
N CYS A 158 41.48 -8.09 -6.28
CA CYS A 158 42.32 -8.64 -7.37
C CYS A 158 42.51 -10.16 -7.31
N SER A 159 41.84 -10.87 -6.39
CA SER A 159 41.90 -12.33 -6.30
C SER A 159 41.04 -12.99 -7.38
N ASN A 160 41.41 -14.16 -7.90
CA ASN A 160 40.60 -14.97 -8.81
C ASN A 160 39.43 -15.70 -8.10
N TYR A 161 39.35 -15.60 -6.77
CA TYR A 161 38.29 -16.24 -5.99
C TYR A 161 36.93 -15.56 -6.23
N ARG A 162 35.94 -16.38 -6.63
CA ARG A 162 34.56 -15.97 -6.85
C ARG A 162 33.67 -16.55 -5.75
N TYR A 163 32.85 -15.70 -5.15
CA TYR A 163 31.86 -16.10 -4.15
C TYR A 163 30.46 -15.67 -4.56
N THR A 164 29.47 -16.47 -4.18
CA THR A 164 28.06 -16.15 -4.38
C THR A 164 27.55 -15.31 -3.22
N VAL A 165 26.81 -14.26 -3.55
CA VAL A 165 26.10 -13.38 -2.64
C VAL A 165 24.61 -13.51 -2.93
N HIS A 166 23.84 -13.62 -1.85
CA HIS A 166 22.39 -13.64 -1.88
C HIS A 166 21.87 -12.26 -1.51
N LYS A 167 21.04 -11.69 -2.38
CA LYS A 167 20.39 -10.40 -2.14
C LYS A 167 18.88 -10.59 -2.19
N PHE A 168 18.22 -10.36 -1.06
CA PHE A 168 16.77 -10.32 -0.97
C PHE A 168 16.28 -8.90 -1.11
N TYR A 169 15.14 -8.73 -1.77
CA TYR A 169 14.41 -7.48 -1.88
C TYR A 169 12.96 -7.69 -1.49
N GLY A 170 12.32 -6.64 -0.96
CA GLY A 170 10.88 -6.62 -0.77
C GLY A 170 10.42 -5.27 -0.23
N ASP A 171 9.11 -5.12 -0.11
CA ASP A 171 8.49 -3.90 0.39
C ASP A 171 8.12 -4.10 1.86
N ALA A 172 8.59 -3.19 2.72
CA ALA A 172 8.24 -3.19 4.14
C ALA A 172 6.83 -2.63 4.30
N VAL A 173 5.95 -3.42 4.90
CA VAL A 173 4.53 -3.09 5.04
C VAL A 173 4.05 -3.31 6.48
N VAL A 174 2.95 -2.62 6.79
CA VAL A 174 2.13 -2.90 7.98
C VAL A 174 0.89 -3.63 7.52
N VAL A 175 0.78 -4.89 7.91
CA VAL A 175 -0.40 -5.73 7.69
C VAL A 175 -1.19 -5.87 8.98
N LYS A 176 -2.52 -5.96 8.86
CA LYS A 176 -3.40 -6.22 10.00
C LYS A 176 -4.40 -7.32 9.64
N ARG A 177 -4.70 -8.19 10.60
CA ARG A 177 -5.77 -9.17 10.46
C ARG A 177 -7.11 -8.49 10.74
N VAL A 178 -8.05 -8.64 9.81
CA VAL A 178 -9.42 -8.17 9.99
C VAL A 178 -10.16 -9.13 10.90
N ALA A 179 -10.67 -8.63 12.01
CA ALA A 179 -11.56 -9.35 12.92
C ALA A 179 -12.79 -8.51 13.26
N TYR A 180 -13.70 -9.07 14.03
CA TYR A 180 -14.92 -8.39 14.43
C TYR A 180 -15.15 -8.54 15.93
N SER A 181 -15.46 -7.44 16.61
CA SER A 181 -15.72 -7.41 18.05
C SER A 181 -16.96 -6.59 18.37
N SER A 182 -17.68 -6.98 19.42
CA SER A 182 -18.81 -6.21 19.97
C SER A 182 -18.39 -5.34 21.16
N ASP A 183 -17.18 -5.53 21.69
CA ASP A 183 -16.67 -4.78 22.85
C ASP A 183 -16.28 -3.34 22.45
N PRO A 184 -16.95 -2.30 22.99
CA PRO A 184 -16.68 -0.90 22.69
C PRO A 184 -15.23 -0.46 22.95
N HIS A 185 -14.57 -1.01 23.98
CA HIS A 185 -13.20 -0.62 24.32
C HIS A 185 -12.21 -1.10 23.26
N ARG A 186 -12.36 -2.34 22.79
CA ARG A 186 -11.52 -2.92 21.73
C ARG A 186 -11.72 -2.20 20.39
N ILE A 187 -12.95 -1.80 20.10
CA ILE A 187 -13.29 -1.05 18.89
C ILE A 187 -12.59 0.32 18.94
N ALA A 188 -12.77 1.09 20.01
CA ALA A 188 -12.18 2.41 20.15
C ALA A 188 -10.64 2.37 20.11
N ALA A 189 -10.03 1.36 20.75
CA ALA A 189 -8.58 1.14 20.70
C ALA A 189 -8.10 0.86 19.26
N SER A 190 -8.78 -0.05 18.56
CA SER A 190 -8.44 -0.39 17.17
C SER A 190 -8.62 0.80 16.22
N GLU A 191 -9.69 1.59 16.38
CA GLU A 191 -9.90 2.82 15.60
C GLU A 191 -8.80 3.84 15.86
N ALA A 192 -8.43 4.08 17.12
CA ALA A 192 -7.37 5.01 17.48
C ALA A 192 -6.02 4.57 16.90
N GLU A 193 -5.74 3.28 16.94
CA GLU A 193 -4.54 2.70 16.34
C GLU A 193 -4.54 2.89 14.81
N MET A 194 -5.63 2.56 14.14
CA MET A 194 -5.75 2.75 12.69
C MET A 194 -5.63 4.22 12.29
N ARG A 195 -6.12 5.16 13.11
CA ARG A 195 -5.90 6.60 12.88
C ARG A 195 -4.43 6.98 12.99
N ARG A 196 -3.68 6.42 13.94
CA ARG A 196 -2.22 6.62 14.02
C ARG A 196 -1.51 6.03 12.81
N VAL A 197 -1.84 4.79 12.47
CA VAL A 197 -1.27 4.09 11.31
C VAL A 197 -1.63 4.80 10.02
N HIS A 198 -2.75 5.50 9.87
CA HIS A 198 -3.02 6.31 8.68
C HIS A 198 -2.44 7.73 8.75
N GLY A 199 -2.44 8.35 9.93
CA GLY A 199 -2.06 9.74 10.15
C GLY A 199 -0.55 10.02 10.10
N LEU A 200 0.29 9.00 10.27
CA LEU A 200 1.73 9.12 10.07
C LEU A 200 2.04 9.25 8.57
N ASN A 201 1.82 10.39 7.94
CA ASN A 201 2.09 10.55 6.52
C ASN A 201 3.62 10.60 6.29
N THR A 202 4.29 9.45 6.24
CA THR A 202 5.70 9.37 5.84
C THR A 202 5.78 9.40 4.32
N TYR A 203 5.66 10.61 3.79
CA TYR A 203 6.37 10.95 2.56
C TYR A 203 7.87 10.83 2.83
N TYR A 204 8.43 9.66 2.58
CA TYR A 204 9.81 9.57 2.13
C TYR A 204 9.78 9.33 0.63
N ALA A 205 9.70 10.44 -0.10
CA ALA A 205 10.36 10.57 -1.38
C ALA A 205 11.87 10.40 -1.15
N VAL A 206 12.33 9.15 -1.07
CA VAL A 206 13.74 8.83 -1.32
C VAL A 206 13.73 7.89 -2.52
N GLY A 207 13.64 8.50 -3.70
CA GLY A 207 14.07 7.92 -4.97
C GLY A 207 13.33 6.68 -5.44
N LEU A 208 12.06 6.84 -5.86
CA LEU A 208 11.52 5.99 -6.92
C LEU A 208 11.07 6.93 -8.04
N SER A 209 11.77 6.91 -9.18
CA SER A 209 11.53 5.88 -10.18
C SER A 209 10.04 5.76 -10.37
N ALA A 210 9.55 6.53 -11.33
CA ALA A 210 8.20 6.42 -11.84
C ALA A 210 7.79 4.95 -11.94
N SER A 211 6.57 4.70 -11.49
CA SER A 211 5.68 3.70 -12.05
C SER A 211 6.04 3.42 -13.51
N MET A 212 6.62 2.24 -13.76
CA MET A 212 6.57 1.62 -15.06
C MET A 212 6.26 0.16 -14.84
N SER A 213 5.05 -0.20 -15.26
CA SER A 213 4.75 -1.52 -15.78
C SER A 213 5.97 -2.04 -16.56
N ARG A 214 6.63 -3.06 -16.05
CA ARG A 214 7.78 -3.72 -16.68
C ARG A 214 7.38 -4.15 -18.10
N PRO A 215 7.95 -3.58 -19.17
CA PRO A 215 7.85 -4.21 -20.47
C PRO A 215 8.97 -5.26 -20.61
N PRO A 216 8.71 -6.41 -21.27
CA PRO A 216 9.54 -7.61 -21.17
C PRO A 216 10.85 -7.57 -21.99
N PHE A 217 11.36 -6.41 -22.41
CA PHE A 217 12.42 -6.33 -23.44
C PHE A 217 13.78 -5.76 -23.01
N LEU A 218 13.99 -5.38 -21.74
CA LEU A 218 15.30 -4.86 -21.28
C LEU A 218 16.07 -5.92 -20.47
N LYS A 219 16.63 -6.92 -21.16
CA LYS A 219 17.59 -7.88 -20.62
C LYS A 219 19.07 -7.60 -20.97
N PHE A 220 19.41 -6.48 -21.62
CA PHE A 220 20.75 -6.29 -22.18
C PHE A 220 21.35 -4.88 -22.04
N ALA A 221 21.20 -4.21 -20.88
CA ALA A 221 21.69 -2.83 -20.71
C ALA A 221 23.05 -2.62 -19.99
N PRO A 222 23.65 -3.54 -19.20
CA PRO A 222 24.94 -3.22 -18.58
C PRO A 222 26.17 -3.71 -19.36
N ILE A 223 26.02 -4.32 -20.55
CA ILE A 223 27.16 -4.87 -21.32
C ILE A 223 27.74 -3.85 -22.33
N LEU A 224 27.02 -2.78 -22.67
CA LEU A 224 27.48 -1.83 -23.71
C LEU A 224 28.29 -0.63 -23.17
N ALA A 225 28.18 -0.28 -21.89
CA ALA A 225 28.88 0.90 -21.35
C ALA A 225 30.39 0.67 -21.11
N TRP A 226 30.83 -0.58 -20.92
CA TRP A 226 32.25 -0.91 -20.72
C TRP A 226 33.03 -1.14 -22.02
N SER A 227 32.33 -1.32 -23.15
CA SER A 227 32.95 -1.52 -24.47
C SER A 227 33.50 -0.21 -25.04
N LEU A 228 32.77 0.89 -24.91
CA LEU A 228 33.15 2.17 -25.50
C LEU A 228 34.35 2.82 -24.79
N LEU A 229 34.53 2.61 -23.48
CA LEU A 229 35.65 3.19 -22.74
C LEU A 229 37.01 2.58 -23.13
N ARG A 230 37.04 1.30 -23.56
CA ARG A 230 38.28 0.64 -24.00
C ARG A 230 38.71 1.08 -25.41
N THR A 231 37.76 1.38 -26.30
CA THR A 231 38.08 1.82 -27.67
C THR A 231 38.64 3.24 -27.71
N PHE A 232 38.11 4.16 -26.88
CA PHE A 232 38.65 5.52 -26.80
C PHE A 232 40.07 5.57 -26.20
N ALA A 233 40.39 4.69 -25.24
CA ALA A 233 41.73 4.62 -24.66
C ALA A 233 42.79 4.11 -25.67
N ALA A 234 42.45 3.14 -26.52
CA ALA A 234 43.36 2.62 -27.54
C ALA A 234 43.64 3.64 -28.67
N ILE A 235 42.62 4.42 -29.08
CA ILE A 235 42.78 5.47 -30.09
C ILE A 235 43.64 6.64 -29.57
N ALA A 236 43.46 7.03 -28.30
CA ALA A 236 44.27 8.07 -27.68
C ALA A 236 45.77 7.66 -27.57
N PHE A 237 46.06 6.40 -27.25
CA PHE A 237 47.43 5.91 -27.16
C PHE A 237 48.13 5.87 -28.54
N ALA A 238 47.42 5.48 -29.60
CA ALA A 238 47.96 5.48 -30.96
C ALA A 238 48.31 6.89 -31.47
N LEU A 239 47.51 7.90 -31.12
CA LEU A 239 47.76 9.30 -31.51
C LEU A 239 48.98 9.89 -30.77
N ILE A 240 49.20 9.53 -29.51
CA ILE A 240 50.38 9.97 -28.73
C ILE A 240 51.67 9.35 -29.30
N VAL A 241 51.66 8.07 -29.66
CA VAL A 241 52.83 7.40 -30.27
C VAL A 241 53.19 7.97 -31.65
N LEU A 242 52.19 8.41 -32.43
CA LEU A 242 52.41 9.07 -33.72
C LEU A 242 52.95 10.50 -33.59
N ALA A 243 52.59 11.23 -32.52
CA ALA A 243 53.09 12.57 -32.26
C ALA A 243 54.58 12.57 -31.82
N VAL A 244 55.01 11.55 -31.06
CA VAL A 244 56.41 11.43 -30.60
C VAL A 244 57.38 11.05 -31.73
N ARG A 245 56.91 10.42 -32.82
CA ARG A 245 57.76 10.05 -33.97
C ARG A 245 58.06 11.20 -34.95
N LYS A 246 57.46 12.38 -34.78
CA LYS A 246 57.55 13.51 -35.73
C LYS A 246 58.30 14.74 -35.20
N THR A 247 59.28 14.56 -34.32
CA THR A 247 60.27 15.60 -34.03
C THR A 247 61.53 15.37 -34.87
N PRO A 248 61.73 16.10 -35.99
CA PRO A 248 62.99 16.05 -36.70
C PRO A 248 64.08 16.73 -35.86
N PHE A 249 65.13 15.95 -35.60
CA PHE A 249 66.44 16.35 -35.08
C PHE A 249 67.01 17.52 -35.92
N ARG A 250 67.34 18.64 -35.27
CA ARG A 250 67.98 19.82 -35.87
C ARG A 250 69.48 19.75 -35.52
N PRO A 251 70.39 19.50 -36.47
CA PRO A 251 71.81 19.58 -36.18
C PRO A 251 72.25 21.05 -36.16
N ASP A 252 72.96 21.41 -35.10
CA ASP A 252 73.71 22.66 -34.99
C ASP A 252 74.82 22.70 -36.05
N ALA A 253 74.94 23.85 -36.73
CA ALA A 253 76.12 24.17 -37.53
C ALA A 253 76.71 25.49 -37.00
N THR A 254 77.79 25.35 -36.25
CA THR A 254 78.74 26.38 -35.83
C THR A 254 79.64 26.82 -36.98
N THR A 255 79.85 28.14 -37.05
CA THR A 255 81.09 28.86 -37.39
C THR A 255 81.67 28.79 -38.81
N SER A 256 81.67 29.95 -39.48
CA SER A 256 82.89 30.63 -39.98
C SER A 256 82.57 32.09 -40.26
#